data_AF-V5F4P2-F1
#
_entry.id   AF-V5F4P2-F1
#
_cell.length_a   1.000
_cell.length_b   1.000
_cell.length_c   1.000
_cell.angle_alpha   90.00
_cell.angle_beta   90.00
_cell.angle_gamma   90.00
#
_symmetry.space_group_name_H-M   'P 1'
#
loop_
_entity.id
_entity.type
_entity.pdbx_description
1 polymer ?
#
loop_
_entity_poly.entity_id
_entity_poly.type
_entity_poly.pdbx_seq_one_letter_code
_entity_poly.pdbx_strand_id
1 'polypeptide(L)'
;MLGRRCEQTEDNNHIVQKPAPQSIIPKSFATESLLANIILGKYQYAMPLYRQESLFTQSGIELSRTTMARLVIQVSEKFAPLYAALTTSTESIPNQFEYAGFRT
;
A
#
# COMPACT_ATOMS: atom_id res chain seq x y z
N MET A 1 38.17 35.51 -25.35
CA MET A 1 38.99 34.27 -25.40
C MET A 1 39.05 33.59 -24.03
N LEU A 2 37.93 33.13 -23.47
CA LEU A 2 37.94 32.20 -22.33
C LEU A 2 36.64 31.40 -22.37
N GLY A 3 36.73 30.12 -22.77
CA GLY A 3 35.56 29.26 -22.86
C GLY A 3 35.89 27.88 -23.43
N ARG A 4 36.91 27.21 -22.89
CA ARG A 4 37.20 25.77 -23.13
C ARG A 4 37.98 25.19 -21.95
N ARG A 5 37.31 24.98 -20.81
CA ARG A 5 37.85 24.23 -19.65
C ARG A 5 36.78 23.36 -19.00
N CYS A 6 35.90 22.75 -19.79
CA CYS A 6 34.91 21.79 -19.30
C CYS A 6 35.24 20.34 -19.68
N GLU A 7 36.49 20.04 -20.06
CA GLU A 7 36.87 18.70 -20.56
C GLU A 7 37.98 18.05 -19.72
N GLN A 8 38.06 18.36 -18.41
CA GLN A 8 39.15 17.88 -17.54
C GLN A 8 38.66 17.32 -16.20
N THR A 9 37.41 16.87 -16.15
CA THR A 9 36.94 16.10 -15.00
C THR A 9 36.37 14.80 -15.54
N GLU A 10 37.20 13.75 -15.54
CA GLU A 10 36.70 12.38 -15.55
C GLU A 10 36.04 12.14 -14.19
N ASP A 11 34.88 12.78 -14.01
CA ASP A 11 33.98 12.47 -12.92
C ASP A 11 33.51 11.05 -13.16
N ASN A 12 34.04 10.12 -12.38
CA ASN A 12 33.55 8.77 -12.25
C ASN A 12 32.13 8.84 -11.66
N ASN A 13 31.16 9.18 -12.51
CA ASN A 13 29.74 9.21 -12.19
C ASN A 13 29.27 7.77 -12.02
N HIS A 14 29.49 7.23 -10.82
CA HIS A 14 29.01 5.91 -10.45
C HIS A 14 27.50 6.00 -10.20
N ILE A 15 26.72 5.71 -11.25
CA ILE A 15 25.25 5.65 -11.17
C ILE A 15 24.88 4.40 -10.36
N VAL A 16 24.73 4.57 -9.04
CA VAL A 16 24.17 3.51 -8.17
C VAL A 16 22.66 3.52 -8.32
N GLN A 17 22.11 2.54 -9.06
CA GLN A 17 20.69 2.27 -8.98
C GLN A 17 20.37 1.58 -7.64
N LYS A 18 19.53 2.21 -6.82
CA LYS A 18 18.98 1.56 -5.64
C LYS A 18 18.07 0.40 -6.08
N PRO A 19 18.15 -0.79 -5.44
CA PRO A 19 17.25 -1.88 -5.74
C PRO A 19 15.79 -1.43 -5.64
N ALA A 20 14.95 -1.91 -6.55
CA ALA A 20 13.51 -1.63 -6.49
C ALA A 20 12.97 -2.02 -5.10
N PRO A 21 12.02 -1.22 -4.54
CA PRO A 21 11.41 -1.56 -3.27
C PRO A 21 10.78 -2.95 -3.36
N GLN A 22 10.94 -3.73 -2.29
CA GLN A 22 10.36 -5.07 -2.24
C GLN A 22 8.84 -4.95 -2.26
N SER A 23 8.20 -5.71 -3.16
CA SER A 23 6.75 -5.74 -3.21
C SER A 23 6.16 -6.33 -1.94
N ILE A 24 5.00 -5.81 -1.53
CA ILE A 24 4.28 -6.23 -0.31
C ILE A 24 3.99 -7.73 -0.32
N ILE A 25 3.64 -8.27 -1.50
CA ILE A 25 3.39 -9.70 -1.71
C ILE A 25 4.39 -10.22 -2.76
N PRO A 26 5.46 -10.93 -2.34
CA PRO A 26 6.46 -11.43 -3.28
C PRO A 26 5.83 -12.43 -4.26
N LYS A 27 6.22 -12.33 -5.54
CA LYS A 27 5.76 -13.19 -6.64
C LYS A 27 4.25 -13.09 -6.96
N SER A 28 3.56 -12.07 -6.46
CA SER A 28 2.20 -11.75 -6.87
C SER A 28 2.20 -10.81 -8.08
N PHE A 29 1.20 -10.92 -8.95
CA PHE A 29 0.96 -9.93 -10.01
C PHE A 29 0.28 -8.65 -9.48
N ALA A 30 -0.21 -8.69 -8.23
CA ALA A 30 -0.90 -7.57 -7.63
C ALA A 30 0.08 -6.47 -7.25
N THR A 31 -0.01 -5.34 -7.94
CA THR A 31 0.73 -4.12 -7.62
C THR A 31 0.21 -3.48 -6.34
N GLU A 32 1.04 -2.66 -5.71
CA GLU A 32 0.70 -1.93 -4.47
C GLU A 32 -0.55 -1.06 -4.68
N SER A 33 -0.68 -0.42 -5.85
CA SER A 33 -1.86 0.37 -6.21
C SER A 33 -3.12 -0.47 -6.33
N LEU A 34 -3.03 -1.69 -6.89
CA LEU A 34 -4.17 -2.61 -6.98
C LEU A 34 -4.62 -3.04 -5.58
N LEU A 35 -3.67 -3.41 -4.72
CA LEU A 35 -3.95 -3.79 -3.34
C LEU A 35 -4.61 -2.65 -2.56
N ALA A 36 -4.07 -1.44 -2.68
CA ALA A 36 -4.62 -0.25 -2.05
C ALA A 36 -6.06 0.01 -2.52
N ASN A 37 -6.33 -0.10 -3.82
CA ASN A 37 -7.66 0.10 -4.37
C ASN A 37 -8.69 -0.92 -3.86
N ILE A 38 -8.31 -2.22 -3.79
CA ILE A 38 -9.18 -3.28 -3.26
C ILE A 38 -9.52 -3.03 -1.79
N ILE A 39 -8.53 -2.68 -0.98
CA ILE A 39 -8.69 -2.40 0.45
C ILE A 39 -9.54 -1.16 0.67
N LEU A 40 -9.27 -0.08 -0.08
CA LEU A 40 -10.07 1.15 -0.03
C LEU A 40 -11.52 0.86 -0.41
N GLY A 41 -11.75 0.16 -1.50
CA GLY A 41 -13.07 -0.31 -1.90
C GLY A 41 -13.78 -1.07 -0.78
N LYS A 42 -13.10 -2.03 -0.16
CA LYS A 42 -13.70 -2.92 0.84
C LYS A 42 -14.01 -2.21 2.16
N TYR A 43 -13.09 -1.40 2.67
CA TYR A 43 -13.14 -0.87 4.04
C TYR A 43 -13.57 0.60 4.09
N GLN A 44 -13.10 1.45 3.17
CA GLN A 44 -13.49 2.87 3.14
C GLN A 44 -14.86 3.06 2.50
N TYR A 45 -15.11 2.37 1.37
CA TYR A 45 -16.35 2.52 0.61
C TYR A 45 -17.37 1.41 0.87
N ALA A 46 -17.10 0.52 1.82
CA ALA A 46 -17.96 -0.61 2.18
C ALA A 46 -18.42 -1.45 0.96
N MET A 47 -17.58 -1.53 -0.08
CA MET A 47 -17.89 -2.21 -1.33
C MET A 47 -17.58 -3.70 -1.20
N PRO A 48 -18.58 -4.60 -1.28
CA PRO A 48 -18.33 -6.03 -1.18
C PRO A 48 -17.52 -6.53 -2.38
N LEU A 49 -16.73 -7.58 -2.18
CA LEU A 49 -15.79 -8.07 -3.20
C LEU A 49 -16.47 -8.52 -4.50
N TYR A 50 -17.70 -9.02 -4.46
CA TYR A 50 -18.44 -9.36 -5.69
C TYR A 50 -18.73 -8.13 -6.55
N ARG A 51 -18.97 -6.97 -5.92
CA ARG A 51 -19.25 -5.72 -6.62
C ARG A 51 -17.95 -5.17 -7.22
N GLN A 52 -16.84 -5.27 -6.50
CA GLN A 52 -15.52 -4.93 -7.04
C GLN A 52 -15.15 -5.81 -8.24
N GLU A 53 -15.43 -7.12 -8.16
CA GLU A 53 -15.22 -8.07 -9.27
C GLU A 53 -15.98 -7.62 -10.52
N SER A 54 -17.26 -7.26 -10.40
CA SER A 54 -18.03 -6.73 -11.54
C SER A 54 -17.43 -5.46 -12.15
N LEU A 55 -16.89 -4.54 -11.33
CA LEU A 55 -16.24 -3.31 -11.82
C LEU A 55 -14.93 -3.60 -12.56
N PHE A 56 -14.14 -4.55 -12.07
CA PHE A 56 -12.92 -4.99 -12.77
C PHE A 56 -13.27 -5.67 -14.10
N THR A 57 -14.28 -6.53 -14.12
CA THR A 57 -14.76 -7.16 -15.36
C THR A 57 -15.25 -6.14 -16.38
N GLN A 58 -15.97 -5.11 -15.94
CA GLN A 58 -16.40 -4.00 -16.82
C GLN A 58 -15.20 -3.23 -17.41
N SER A 59 -14.08 -3.20 -16.69
CA SER A 59 -12.82 -2.58 -17.14
C SER A 59 -11.94 -3.54 -17.96
N GLY A 60 -12.43 -4.74 -18.29
CA GLY A 60 -11.68 -5.76 -19.04
C GLY A 60 -10.63 -6.50 -18.21
N ILE A 61 -10.70 -6.42 -16.87
CA ILE A 61 -9.76 -7.06 -15.96
C ILE A 61 -10.43 -8.27 -15.31
N GLU A 62 -9.90 -9.47 -15.60
CA GLU A 62 -10.33 -10.70 -14.95
C GLU A 62 -9.69 -10.83 -13.56
N LEU A 63 -10.39 -10.35 -12.54
CA LEU A 63 -9.94 -10.46 -11.15
C LEU A 63 -11.03 -11.07 -10.27
N SER A 64 -10.84 -12.36 -9.95
CA SER A 64 -11.84 -13.09 -9.18
C SER A 64 -11.96 -12.62 -7.73
N ARG A 65 -13.16 -12.76 -7.17
CA ARG A 65 -13.43 -12.60 -5.72
C ARG A 65 -12.45 -13.36 -4.84
N THR A 66 -12.17 -14.62 -5.18
CA THR A 66 -11.30 -15.50 -4.39
C THR A 66 -9.87 -14.97 -4.38
N THR A 67 -9.39 -14.50 -5.53
CA THR A 67 -8.09 -13.85 -5.65
C THR A 67 -8.03 -12.60 -4.77
N MET A 68 -9.02 -11.70 -4.87
CA MET A 68 -9.07 -10.50 -4.03
C MET A 68 -9.12 -10.82 -2.54
N ALA A 69 -9.92 -11.80 -2.13
CA ALA A 69 -9.98 -12.23 -0.73
C ALA A 69 -8.61 -12.72 -0.23
N ARG A 70 -7.92 -13.53 -1.03
CA ARG A 70 -6.57 -14.02 -0.71
C ARG A 70 -5.55 -12.87 -0.63
N LEU A 71 -5.64 -11.88 -1.51
CA LEU A 71 -4.78 -10.70 -1.48
C LEU A 71 -5.02 -9.87 -0.21
N VAL A 72 -6.29 -9.65 0.16
CA VAL A 72 -6.64 -8.90 1.39
C VAL A 72 -6.10 -9.60 2.64
N ILE A 73 -6.19 -10.93 2.72
CA ILE A 73 -5.64 -11.71 3.84
C ILE A 73 -4.12 -11.52 3.93
N GLN A 74 -3.40 -11.71 2.81
CA GLN A 74 -1.95 -11.55 2.79
C GLN A 74 -1.51 -10.13 3.18
N VAL A 75 -2.22 -9.09 2.72
CA VAL A 75 -1.92 -7.72 3.14
C VAL A 75 -2.17 -7.53 4.63
N SER A 76 -3.24 -8.10 5.19
CA SER A 76 -3.53 -7.99 6.63
C SER A 76 -2.43 -8.59 7.49
N GLU A 77 -1.83 -9.71 7.07
CA GLU A 77 -0.69 -10.32 7.77
C GLU A 77 0.53 -9.40 7.77
N LYS A 78 0.77 -8.67 6.66
CA LYS A 78 1.87 -7.70 6.56
C LYS A 78 1.64 -6.44 7.40
N PHE A 79 0.38 -6.11 7.73
CA PHE A 79 0.05 -4.98 8.59
C PHE A 79 0.14 -5.29 10.09
N ALA A 80 0.29 -6.55 10.50
CA ALA A 80 0.43 -6.94 11.90
C ALA A 80 1.45 -6.09 12.72
N PRO A 81 2.70 -5.84 12.27
CA PRO A 81 3.64 -5.02 13.04
C PRO A 81 3.22 -3.55 13.15
N LEU A 82 2.58 -3.01 12.12
CA LEU A 82 2.06 -1.63 12.15
C LEU A 82 0.90 -1.53 13.15
N TYR A 83 -0.01 -2.49 13.14
CA TYR A 83 -1.11 -2.54 14.09
C TYR A 83 -0.59 -2.62 15.52
N ALA A 84 0.39 -3.48 15.78
CA ALA A 84 1.03 -3.58 17.10
C ALA A 84 1.64 -2.24 17.54
N ALA A 85 2.39 -1.56 16.67
CA ALA A 85 2.99 -0.26 16.97
C ALA A 85 1.95 0.85 17.23
N LEU A 86 0.83 0.82 16.50
CA LEU A 86 -0.28 1.74 16.73
C LEU A 86 -0.94 1.49 18.09
N THR A 87 -1.21 0.23 18.43
CA THR A 87 -1.84 -0.13 19.71
C THR A 87 -0.97 0.25 20.91
N THR A 88 0.34 0.00 20.85
CA THR A 88 1.27 0.41 21.92
C THR A 88 1.34 1.93 22.09
N SER A 89 1.19 2.68 20.99
CA SER A 89 1.19 4.14 21.04
C SER A 89 -0.12 4.69 21.63
N THR A 90 -1.25 4.04 21.33
CA THR A 90 -2.57 4.47 21.82
C THR A 90 -2.81 4.18 23.29
N GLU A 91 -2.10 3.26 23.93
CA GLU A 91 -2.18 3.06 25.40
C GLU A 91 -1.81 4.32 26.19
N SER A 92 -1.05 5.25 25.59
CA SER A 92 -0.70 6.54 26.20
C SER A 92 -1.74 7.64 25.99
N ILE A 93 -2.73 7.44 25.12
CA ILE A 93 -3.77 8.42 24.79
C ILE A 93 -5.07 7.99 25.44
N PRO A 94 -5.60 8.71 26.45
CA PRO A 94 -6.89 8.38 27.04
C PRO A 94 -7.97 8.37 25.95
N ASN A 95 -8.79 7.33 25.97
CA ASN A 95 -9.76 7.01 24.94
C ASN A 95 -10.76 8.18 24.76
N GLN A 96 -10.68 8.89 23.62
CA GLN A 96 -11.52 10.08 23.38
C GLN A 96 -13.03 9.77 23.33
N PHE A 97 -13.38 8.50 23.11
CA PHE A 97 -14.76 8.02 23.14
C PHE A 97 -15.36 7.92 24.55
N GLU A 98 -14.53 7.95 25.60
CA GLU A 98 -15.01 7.96 26.99
C GLU A 98 -15.53 9.34 27.42
N TYR A 99 -15.04 10.42 26.78
CA TYR A 99 -15.47 11.80 27.02
C TYR A 99 -16.76 12.20 26.28
N ALA A 100 -17.24 11.38 25.34
CA ALA A 100 -18.36 11.73 24.47
C ALA A 100 -19.72 11.21 24.94
N GLY A 101 -19.83 10.54 26.09
CA GLY A 101 -21.13 10.19 26.69
C GLY A 101 -22.07 9.34 25.83
N PHE A 102 -21.60 8.73 24.74
CA PHE A 102 -22.37 7.81 23.91
C PHE A 102 -22.32 6.40 24.51
N ARG A 103 -22.99 6.23 25.64
CA ARG A 103 -23.53 4.93 26.06
C ARG A 103 -25.03 4.98 25.83
N THR A 104 -25.53 4.05 25.02
CA THR A 104 -26.97 3.72 25.00
C THR A 104 -27.36 3.02 26.29
#